data_AF-M1K3P1-F1
#
_entry.id   AF-M1K3P1-F1
#
_cell.length_a   1.000
_cell.length_b   1.000
_cell.length_c   1.000
_cell.angle_alpha   90.00
_cell.angle_beta   90.00
_cell.angle_gamma   90.00
#
_symmetry.space_group_name_H-M   'P 1'
#
loop_
_entity.id
_entity.type
_entity.pdbx_description
1 polymer ?
#
loop_
_entity_poly.entity_id
_entity_poly.type
_entity_poly.pdbx_seq_one_letter_code
_entity_poly.pdbx_strand_id
1 'polypeptide(L)'
;MKSYIKNSLRIGFAKEVSTGRIESVSLEVARRFELLSSICDNRALPEFPVGVVREIVSLCSDLEDLAPHYEMPAEYVDYVKENRDVLGYFERSEDSVKSEEVRIINKRKTFDIFRGMVEKGEEM
;
A
#
# COMPACT_ATOMS: atom_id res chain seq x y z
N MET A 1 8.04 36.24 -20.84
CA MET A 1 7.76 35.25 -19.78
C MET A 1 7.63 33.87 -20.40
N LYS A 2 8.60 32.97 -20.18
CA LYS A 2 8.49 31.57 -20.59
C LYS A 2 7.66 30.83 -19.52
N SER A 3 6.49 30.35 -19.90
CA SER A 3 5.61 29.54 -19.06
C SER A 3 6.24 28.18 -18.82
N TYR A 4 6.61 27.89 -17.57
CA TYR A 4 7.13 26.59 -17.13
C TYR A 4 6.03 25.66 -16.56
N ILE A 5 4.76 25.88 -16.94
CA ILE A 5 3.68 24.94 -16.60
C ILE A 5 3.56 23.92 -17.73
N LYS A 6 4.58 23.07 -17.86
CA LYS A 6 4.52 21.92 -18.76
C LYS A 6 5.35 20.78 -18.20
N ASN A 7 4.90 20.28 -17.07
CA ASN A 7 5.12 18.91 -16.59
C ASN A 7 4.18 18.74 -15.41
N SER A 8 2.90 18.53 -15.70
CA SER A 8 2.04 17.83 -14.75
C SER A 8 2.75 16.51 -14.45
N LEU A 9 3.25 16.37 -13.22
CA LEU A 9 3.66 15.08 -12.66
C LEU A 9 2.41 14.20 -12.69
N ARG A 10 2.18 13.53 -13.82
CA ARG A 10 1.38 12.33 -13.85
C ARG A 10 2.18 11.34 -13.02
N ILE A 11 1.85 11.27 -11.74
CA ILE A 11 2.20 10.12 -10.90
C ILE A 11 1.64 8.93 -11.68
N GLY A 12 2.52 8.21 -12.37
CA GLY A 12 2.14 6.99 -13.04
C GLY A 12 1.85 5.99 -11.95
N PHE A 13 0.59 5.84 -11.58
CA PHE A 13 0.16 4.63 -10.90
C PHE A 13 0.66 3.47 -11.76
N ALA A 14 1.51 2.62 -11.16
CA ALA A 14 2.15 1.52 -11.84
C ALA A 14 1.10 0.73 -12.65
N LYS A 15 1.51 0.20 -13.81
CA LYS A 15 0.68 -0.66 -14.67
C LYS A 15 -0.22 -1.53 -13.79
N GLU A 16 -1.54 -1.38 -13.90
CA GLU A 16 -2.51 -2.21 -13.18
C GLU A 16 -2.24 -3.67 -13.50
N VAL A 17 -1.48 -4.34 -12.65
CA VAL A 17 -1.36 -5.79 -12.66
C VAL A 17 -2.56 -6.29 -11.88
N SER A 18 -3.41 -7.08 -12.55
CA SER A 18 -4.62 -7.62 -11.95
C SER A 18 -4.29 -8.42 -10.68
N THR A 19 -4.76 -7.93 -9.53
CA THR A 19 -4.61 -8.59 -8.22
C THR A 19 -5.75 -9.57 -7.92
N GLY A 20 -6.78 -9.66 -8.78
CA GLY A 20 -7.97 -10.46 -8.52
C GLY A 20 -7.70 -11.96 -8.35
N ARG A 21 -6.66 -12.49 -9.03
CA ARG A 21 -6.25 -13.89 -8.85
C ARG A 21 -5.63 -14.11 -7.46
N ILE A 22 -4.78 -13.19 -6.99
CA ILE A 22 -4.15 -13.25 -5.66
C ILE A 22 -5.23 -13.21 -4.57
N GLU A 23 -6.21 -12.31 -4.72
CA GLU A 23 -7.35 -12.21 -3.80
C GLU A 23 -8.16 -13.52 -3.77
N SER A 24 -8.49 -14.08 -4.94
CA SER A 24 -9.27 -15.31 -5.03
C SER A 24 -8.56 -16.51 -4.38
N VAL A 25 -7.24 -16.64 -4.56
CA VAL A 25 -6.44 -17.71 -3.96
C VAL A 25 -6.33 -17.51 -2.44
N SER A 26 -6.10 -16.27 -1.99
CA SER A 26 -6.06 -15.92 -0.55
C SER A 26 -7.36 -16.30 0.17
N LEU A 27 -8.51 -16.00 -0.45
CA LEU A 27 -9.82 -16.36 0.10
C LEU A 27 -10.03 -17.89 0.15
N GLU A 28 -9.58 -18.61 -0.88
CA GLU A 28 -9.67 -20.08 -0.88
C GLU A 28 -8.77 -20.70 0.20
N VAL A 29 -7.56 -20.18 0.41
CA VAL A 29 -6.67 -20.58 1.52
C VAL A 29 -7.38 -20.41 2.86
N ALA A 30 -8.00 -19.25 3.10
CA ALA A 30 -8.74 -18.99 4.35
C ALA A 30 -9.88 -20.00 4.56
N ARG A 31 -10.68 -20.28 3.52
CA ARG A 31 -11.76 -21.28 3.58
C ARG A 31 -11.24 -22.69 3.89
N ARG A 32 -10.10 -23.08 3.34
CA ARG A 32 -9.49 -24.39 3.62
C ARG A 32 -8.98 -24.48 5.05
N PHE A 33 -8.45 -23.39 5.62
CA PHE A 33 -8.11 -23.34 7.04
C PHE A 33 -9.34 -23.45 7.94
N GLU A 34 -10.45 -22.79 7.62
CA GLU A 34 -11.71 -22.93 8.36
C GLU A 34 -12.26 -24.37 8.31
N LEU A 35 -12.20 -25.00 7.13
CA LEU A 35 -12.55 -26.41 6.97
C LEU A 35 -11.65 -27.31 7.82
N LEU A 36 -10.33 -27.09 7.78
CA LEU A 36 -9.36 -27.83 8.58
C LEU A 36 -9.65 -27.69 10.08
N SER A 37 -9.92 -26.48 10.57
CA SER A 37 -10.31 -26.24 11.96
C SER A 37 -11.56 -27.04 12.33
N SER A 38 -12.58 -26.99 11.49
CA SER A 38 -13.85 -27.70 11.72
C SER A 38 -13.67 -29.23 11.79
N ILE A 39 -12.78 -29.79 10.97
CA ILE A 39 -12.45 -31.22 11.00
C ILE A 39 -11.70 -31.57 12.29
N CYS A 40 -10.70 -30.76 12.66
CA CYS A 40 -9.90 -30.98 13.87
C CYS A 40 -10.72 -30.85 15.16
N ASP A 41 -11.73 -29.97 15.18
CA ASP A 41 -12.66 -29.83 16.30
C ASP A 41 -13.62 -31.03 16.41
N ASN A 42 -13.85 -31.74 15.31
CA ASN A 42 -14.68 -32.94 15.29
C ASN A 42 -13.91 -34.17 15.80
N ARG A 43 -13.97 -34.37 17.12
CA ARG A 43 -13.34 -35.50 17.83
C ARG A 43 -13.85 -36.90 17.42
N ALA A 44 -14.88 -36.99 16.58
CA ALA A 44 -15.41 -38.27 16.09
C ALA A 44 -14.63 -38.82 14.88
N LEU A 45 -13.78 -38.02 14.23
CA LEU A 45 -12.98 -38.45 13.10
C LEU A 45 -11.64 -39.04 13.59
N PRO A 46 -11.36 -40.32 13.31
CA PRO A 46 -10.11 -40.97 13.75
C PRO A 46 -8.92 -40.66 12.85
N GLU A 47 -9.15 -40.16 11.63
CA GLU A 47 -8.11 -39.92 10.64
C GLU A 47 -7.75 -38.43 10.52
N PHE A 48 -6.44 -38.16 10.45
CA PHE A 48 -5.92 -36.82 10.23
C PHE A 48 -6.17 -36.36 8.78
N PRO A 49 -6.69 -35.14 8.54
CA PRO A 49 -7.09 -34.67 7.21
C PRO A 49 -5.91 -34.24 6.33
N VAL A 50 -5.01 -35.18 6.00
CA VAL A 50 -3.81 -34.94 5.17
C VAL A 50 -4.14 -34.29 3.82
N GLY A 51 -5.29 -34.65 3.23
CA GLY A 51 -5.72 -34.11 1.94
C GLY A 51 -5.90 -32.59 1.97
N VAL A 52 -6.63 -32.09 2.98
CA VAL A 52 -6.88 -30.65 3.16
C VAL A 52 -5.58 -29.89 3.41
N VAL A 53 -4.67 -30.45 4.20
CA VAL A 53 -3.35 -29.86 4.44
C VAL A 53 -2.55 -29.75 3.14
N ARG A 54 -2.56 -30.78 2.29
CA ARG A 54 -1.90 -30.73 0.97
C ARG A 54 -2.47 -29.66 0.06
N GLU A 55 -3.80 -29.51 0.04
CA GLU A 55 -4.46 -28.47 -0.74
C GLU A 55 -4.06 -27.06 -0.26
N ILE A 56 -4.03 -26.83 1.06
CA ILE A 56 -3.56 -25.56 1.65
C ILE A 56 -2.12 -25.26 1.19
N VAL A 57 -1.21 -26.23 1.34
CA VAL A 57 0.20 -26.05 0.94
C VAL A 57 0.32 -25.74 -0.56
N SER A 58 -0.45 -26.42 -1.41
CA SER A 58 -0.48 -26.15 -2.85
C SER A 58 -0.95 -24.73 -3.15
N LEU A 59 -2.04 -24.28 -2.52
CA LEU A 59 -2.58 -22.93 -2.71
C LEU A 59 -1.60 -21.84 -2.22
N CYS A 60 -0.89 -22.08 -1.11
CA CYS A 60 0.14 -21.18 -0.63
C CYS A 60 1.32 -21.08 -1.60
N SER A 61 1.70 -22.20 -2.24
CA SER A 61 2.76 -22.22 -3.26
C SER A 61 2.32 -21.44 -4.50
N ASP A 62 1.07 -21.64 -4.95
CA ASP A 62 0.49 -20.86 -6.04
C ASP A 62 0.47 -19.35 -5.72
N LEU A 63 0.23 -18.98 -4.46
CA LEU A 63 0.24 -17.59 -4.02
C LEU A 63 1.64 -16.97 -4.11
N GLU A 64 2.68 -17.72 -3.74
CA GLU A 64 4.08 -17.30 -3.86
C GLU A 64 4.47 -17.02 -5.31
N ASP A 65 4.05 -17.89 -6.24
CA ASP A 65 4.28 -17.72 -7.68
C ASP A 65 3.49 -16.55 -8.29
N LEU A 66 2.31 -16.26 -7.74
CA LEU A 66 1.41 -15.22 -8.25
C LEU A 66 1.70 -13.84 -7.69
N ALA A 67 2.31 -13.72 -6.52
CA ALA A 67 2.62 -12.46 -5.89
C ALA A 67 3.84 -11.82 -6.57
N PRO A 68 3.68 -10.73 -7.33
CA PRO A 68 4.81 -9.91 -7.73
C PRO A 68 5.53 -9.46 -6.45
N HIS A 69 6.86 -9.30 -6.53
CA HIS A 69 7.60 -8.59 -5.49
C HIS A 69 7.20 -7.11 -5.51
N TYR A 70 5.99 -6.81 -5.03
CA TYR A 70 5.57 -5.46 -4.76
C TYR A 70 6.37 -4.99 -3.56
N GLU A 71 7.12 -3.92 -3.75
CA GLU A 71 7.74 -3.19 -2.65
C GLU A 71 6.62 -2.52 -1.86
N MET A 72 6.11 -3.23 -0.84
CA MET A 72 5.20 -2.64 0.14
C MET A 72 6.03 -1.85 1.15
N PRO A 73 5.64 -0.60 1.50
CA PRO A 73 6.29 0.13 2.57
C PRO A 73 6.27 -0.67 3.87
N ALA A 74 7.40 -0.77 4.56
CA ALA A 74 7.49 -1.50 5.83
C ALA A 74 6.47 -0.99 6.86
N GLU A 75 6.25 0.34 6.89
CA GLU A 75 5.24 0.97 7.75
C GLU A 75 3.82 0.47 7.46
N TYR A 76 3.47 0.28 6.18
CA TYR A 76 2.16 -0.27 5.80
C TYR A 76 1.99 -1.71 6.30
N VAL A 77 3.04 -2.53 6.14
CA VAL A 77 3.04 -3.92 6.60
C VAL A 77 2.86 -4.00 8.11
N ASP A 78 3.58 -3.18 8.87
CA ASP A 78 3.47 -3.16 10.33
C ASP A 78 2.10 -2.65 10.80
N TYR A 79 1.55 -1.67 10.08
CA TYR A 79 0.21 -1.16 10.34
C TYR A 79 -0.88 -2.24 10.18
N VAL A 80 -0.77 -3.09 9.14
CA VAL A 80 -1.66 -4.24 8.93
C VAL A 80 -1.46 -5.31 10.01
N LYS A 81 -0.22 -5.63 10.38
CA LYS A 81 0.09 -6.61 11.44
C LYS A 81 -0.53 -6.24 12.80
N GLU A 82 -0.61 -4.95 13.09
CA GLU A 82 -1.22 -4.44 14.31
C GLU A 82 -2.77 -4.40 14.26
N ASN A 83 -3.40 -4.98 13.23
CA ASN A 83 -4.85 -4.99 13.00
C ASN A 83 -5.47 -3.59 13.00
N ARG A 84 -4.73 -2.57 12.53
CA ARG A 84 -5.24 -1.21 12.42
C ARG A 84 -6.03 -1.04 11.10
N ASP A 85 -6.96 -0.10 11.08
CA ASP A 85 -7.80 0.17 9.91
C ASP A 85 -6.98 0.73 8.74
N VAL A 86 -6.91 -0.07 7.67
CA VAL A 86 -6.11 0.17 6.46
C VAL A 86 -6.46 1.50 5.80
N LEU A 87 -7.73 1.93 5.81
CA LEU A 87 -8.12 3.21 5.24
C LEU A 87 -7.45 4.37 5.99
N GLY A 88 -7.41 4.29 7.32
CA GLY A 88 -6.69 5.26 8.14
C GLY A 88 -5.18 5.36 7.85
N TYR A 89 -4.53 4.35 7.26
CA TYR A 89 -3.15 4.49 6.79
C TYR A 89 -3.05 5.43 5.59
N PHE A 90 -3.93 5.24 4.60
CA PHE A 90 -3.96 6.06 3.40
C PHE A 90 -4.38 7.50 3.68
N GLU A 91 -5.36 7.70 4.57
CA GLU A 91 -5.78 9.03 5.02
C GLU A 91 -4.62 9.81 5.66
N ARG A 92 -3.88 9.19 6.58
CA ARG A 92 -2.69 9.84 7.19
C ARG A 92 -1.60 10.14 6.17
N SER A 93 -1.41 9.25 5.20
CA SER A 93 -0.43 9.47 4.13
C SER A 93 -0.84 10.65 3.24
N GLU A 94 -2.12 10.76 2.91
CA GLU A 94 -2.68 11.87 2.14
C GLU A 94 -2.55 13.20 2.90
N ASP A 95 -2.91 13.22 4.18
CA ASP A 95 -2.80 14.40 5.03
C ASP A 95 -1.34 14.85 5.20
N SER A 96 -0.41 13.91 5.34
CA SER A 96 1.03 14.19 5.38
C SER A 96 1.49 14.88 4.11
N VAL A 97 1.13 14.35 2.93
CA VAL A 97 1.48 14.93 1.63
C VAL A 97 0.89 16.34 1.47
N LYS A 98 -0.39 16.53 1.83
CA LYS A 98 -1.04 17.86 1.78
C LYS A 98 -0.33 18.86 2.69
N SER A 99 0.04 18.44 3.91
CA SER A 99 0.75 19.31 4.85
C SER A 99 2.12 19.73 4.32
N GLU A 100 2.85 18.82 3.69
CA GLU A 100 4.15 19.09 3.07
C GLU A 100 4.03 19.99 1.84
N GLU A 101 3.00 19.81 1.02
CA GLU A 101 2.71 20.70 -0.10
C GLU A 101 2.50 22.15 0.37
N VAL A 102 1.66 22.35 1.38
CA VAL A 102 1.42 23.67 1.98
C VAL A 102 2.72 24.27 2.53
N ARG A 103 3.54 23.46 3.20
CA ARG A 103 4.84 23.88 3.73
C ARG A 103 5.78 24.37 2.62
N ILE A 104 5.84 23.64 1.50
CA ILE A 104 6.67 24.01 0.34
C ILE A 104 6.16 25.29 -0.31
N ILE A 105 4.84 25.43 -0.50
CA ILE A 105 4.23 26.64 -1.06
C ILE A 105 4.56 27.87 -0.21
N ASN A 106 4.43 27.76 1.12
CA ASN A 106 4.73 28.86 2.02
C ASN A 106 6.22 29.22 1.99
N LYS A 107 7.13 28.23 1.97
CA LYS A 107 8.57 28.48 1.79
C LYS A 107 8.86 29.22 0.49
N ARG A 108 8.24 28.82 -0.62
CA ARG A 108 8.40 29.51 -1.92
C ARG A 108 7.96 30.97 -1.86
N LYS A 109 6.78 31.24 -1.27
CA LYS A 109 6.29 32.62 -1.06
C LYS A 109 7.28 33.47 -0.25
N THR A 110 7.84 32.91 0.82
CA THR A 110 8.86 33.61 1.62
C THR A 110 10.12 33.93 0.80
N PHE A 111 10.59 32.98 -0.01
CA PHE A 111 11.74 33.22 -0.90
C PHE A 111 11.45 34.27 -1.97
N ASP A 112 10.25 34.29 -2.55
CA ASP A 112 9.87 35.31 -3.53
C ASP A 112 9.80 36.72 -2.92
N ILE A 113 9.30 36.85 -1.68
CA ILE A 113 9.34 38.11 -0.92
C ILE A 113 10.79 38.54 -0.69
N PHE A 114 11.64 37.63 -0.21
CA PHE A 114 13.04 37.93 0.05
C PHE A 114 13.76 38.38 -1.23
N ARG A 115 13.55 37.70 -2.35
CA ARG A 115 14.10 38.09 -3.66
C ARG A 115 13.67 39.50 -4.05
N GLY A 116 12.38 39.83 -3.92
CA GLY A 116 11.87 41.16 -4.22
C GLY A 116 12.42 42.26 -3.29
N MET A 117 12.81 41.95 -2.06
CA MET A 117 13.49 42.89 -1.17
C MET A 117 14.94 43.15 -1.61
N VAL A 118 15.66 42.10 -2.03
CA VAL A 118 17.03 42.21 -2.54
C VAL A 118 17.06 43.03 -3.84
N GLU A 119 16.20 42.70 -4.80
CA GLU A 119 16.13 43.41 -6.09
C GLU A 119 15.84 44.91 -5.92
N LYS A 120 14.96 45.28 -4.97
CA LYS A 120 14.68 46.70 -4.65
C LYS A 120 15.82 47.40 -3.89
N GLY A 121 16.62 46.65 -3.16
CA GLY A 121 17.78 47.18 -2.43
C GLY A 121 18.99 47.42 -3.34
N GLU A 122 19.08 46.70 -4.47
CA GLU A 122 20.12 46.90 -5.49
C GLU A 122 19.81 48.07 -6.46
N GLU A 123 18.55 48.51 -6.54
CA GLU A 123 18.12 49.67 -7.35
C GLU A 123 18.25 51.02 -6.62
N MET A 124 18.62 51.02 -5.33
CA MET A 124 18.95 52.20 -4.52
C MET A 124 20.45 52.46 -4.46
#